data_AF-A0A9E5EEC4-F1
#
_entry.id   AF-A0A9E5EEC4-F1
#
_cell.length_a   1.000
_cell.length_b   1.000
_cell.length_c   1.000
_cell.angle_alpha   90.00
_cell.angle_beta   90.00
_cell.angle_gamma   90.00
#
_symmetry.space_group_name_H-M   'P 1'
#
loop_
_entity.id
_entity.type
_entity.pdbx_description
1 polymer ?
#
loop_
_entity_poly.entity_id
_entity_poly.type
_entity_poly.pdbx_seq_one_letter_code
_entity_poly.pdbx_strand_id
1 'polypeptide(L)'
;MSKAMIRPMRLSGLEPCNISPQIGFVNIGERTNVTGSKAFSRMILNNQFDEALAVARQQVENGAQMIDINMDEAMLDSEAAMVRFLNLIASEPDIARVPIMIDSSKWTVIEAGLKCIQGKPIVNSISLKEGEEQFRQQAKLIKRYGAATV
;
A
#
# COMPACT_ATOMS: atom_id res chain seq x y z
N MET A 1 29.26 -25.55 -2.64
CA MET A 1 28.93 -24.12 -2.46
C MET A 1 27.56 -24.03 -1.81
N SER A 2 27.45 -23.51 -0.58
CA SER A 2 26.14 -23.29 0.05
C SER A 2 25.41 -22.21 -0.73
N LYS A 3 24.24 -22.50 -1.32
CA LYS A 3 23.34 -21.45 -1.83
C LYS A 3 23.15 -20.45 -0.70
N ALA A 4 23.56 -19.20 -0.91
CA ALA A 4 23.29 -18.14 0.05
C ALA A 4 21.77 -18.11 0.27
N MET A 5 21.32 -18.31 1.51
CA MET A 5 19.90 -18.21 1.83
C MET A 5 19.46 -16.78 1.58
N ILE A 6 18.63 -16.57 0.55
CA ILE A 6 17.97 -15.29 0.32
C ILE A 6 17.05 -15.06 1.52
N ARG A 7 17.32 -13.97 2.26
CA ARG A 7 16.45 -13.60 3.39
C ARG A 7 15.07 -13.27 2.85
N PRO A 8 13.99 -13.79 3.46
CA PRO A 8 12.63 -13.49 3.01
C PRO A 8 12.33 -12.00 3.19
N MET A 9 11.59 -11.42 2.24
CA MET A 9 11.00 -10.10 2.41
C MET A 9 9.85 -10.24 3.41
N ARG A 10 10.02 -9.64 4.58
CA ARG A 10 9.01 -9.63 5.64
C ARG A 10 8.13 -8.41 5.49
N LEU A 11 6.84 -8.61 5.36
CA LEU A 11 5.77 -7.63 5.38
C LEU A 11 4.73 -8.03 6.43
N SER A 12 3.80 -7.15 6.77
CA SER A 12 2.65 -7.55 7.58
C SER A 12 1.48 -6.58 7.43
N GLY A 13 0.27 -7.13 7.49
CA GLY A 13 -0.90 -6.41 8.01
C GLY A 13 -0.99 -6.70 9.52
N LEU A 14 -2.15 -7.18 9.96
CA LEU A 14 -2.31 -7.85 11.26
C LEU A 14 -1.64 -9.22 11.28
N GLU A 15 -1.52 -9.87 10.12
CA GLU A 15 -0.84 -11.16 9.96
C GLU A 15 0.51 -10.99 9.24
N PRO A 16 1.51 -11.83 9.56
CA PRO A 16 2.80 -11.80 8.88
C PRO A 16 2.70 -12.33 7.44
N CYS A 17 3.28 -11.59 6.49
CA CYS A 17 3.43 -12.00 5.10
C CYS A 17 4.93 -12.09 4.76
N ASN A 18 5.47 -13.31 4.77
CA ASN A 18 6.91 -13.57 4.57
C ASN A 18 7.18 -14.09 3.16
N ILE A 19 7.52 -13.20 2.23
CA ILE A 19 7.77 -13.55 0.83
C ILE A 19 9.16 -14.17 0.71
N SER A 20 9.19 -15.44 0.33
CA SER A 20 10.38 -16.26 0.18
C SER A 20 10.38 -16.92 -1.21
N PRO A 21 11.52 -17.45 -1.68
CA PRO A 21 11.58 -18.16 -2.95
C PRO A 21 10.59 -19.34 -3.09
N GLN A 22 10.04 -19.85 -1.98
CA GLN A 22 9.08 -20.95 -1.96
C GLN A 22 7.62 -20.50 -2.22
N ILE A 23 7.29 -19.22 -2.01
CA ILE A 23 5.93 -18.70 -2.19
C ILE A 23 5.56 -18.53 -3.67
N GLY A 24 6.55 -18.44 -4.57
CA GLY A 24 6.31 -18.22 -5.98
C GLY A 24 5.85 -16.78 -6.26
N PHE A 25 4.74 -16.64 -6.99
CA PHE A 25 4.19 -15.33 -7.37
C PHE A 25 3.35 -14.72 -6.24
N VAL A 26 3.43 -13.41 -6.09
CA VAL A 26 2.67 -12.66 -5.07
C VAL A 26 1.71 -11.71 -5.77
N ASN A 27 0.42 -11.91 -5.56
CA ASN A 27 -0.63 -11.07 -6.14
C ASN A 27 -0.85 -9.81 -5.30
N ILE A 28 -0.79 -8.65 -5.96
CA ILE A 28 -1.11 -7.35 -5.40
C ILE A 28 -2.47 -6.92 -5.98
N GLY A 29 -3.46 -6.67 -5.13
CA GLY A 29 -4.77 -6.21 -5.58
C GLY A 29 -4.73 -4.75 -6.02
N GLU A 30 -5.02 -4.48 -7.30
CA GLU A 30 -4.89 -3.16 -7.95
C GLU A 30 -6.18 -2.31 -8.01
N ARG A 31 -7.35 -2.88 -7.64
CA ARG A 31 -8.66 -2.26 -7.93
C ARG A 31 -9.02 -1.08 -7.04
N THR A 32 -8.28 -0.90 -5.95
CA THR A 32 -8.37 0.19 -4.95
C THR A 32 -7.53 1.40 -5.38
N ASN A 33 -7.64 1.76 -6.66
CA ASN A 33 -6.85 2.81 -7.29
C ASN A 33 -7.78 3.82 -7.97
N VAL A 34 -7.79 5.06 -7.49
CA VAL A 34 -8.68 6.12 -8.03
C VAL A 34 -8.36 6.43 -9.49
N THR A 35 -7.08 6.43 -9.88
CA THR A 35 -6.66 6.68 -11.26
C THR A 35 -6.97 5.48 -12.18
N GLY A 36 -6.80 4.25 -11.67
CA GLY A 36 -6.90 3.01 -12.46
C GLY A 36 -8.29 2.36 -12.52
N SER A 37 -9.20 2.68 -11.58
CA SER A 37 -10.50 2.02 -11.44
C SER A 37 -11.65 3.02 -11.42
N LYS A 38 -12.38 3.12 -12.53
CA LYS A 38 -13.55 4.01 -12.66
C LYS A 38 -14.61 3.77 -11.57
N ALA A 39 -14.81 2.51 -11.18
CA ALA A 39 -15.76 2.16 -10.13
C ALA A 39 -15.31 2.67 -8.76
N PHE A 40 -14.03 2.47 -8.42
CA PHE A 40 -13.46 2.92 -7.16
C PHE A 40 -13.38 4.45 -7.10
N SER A 41 -12.93 5.10 -8.17
CA SER A 41 -12.93 6.57 -8.31
C SER A 41 -14.30 7.18 -7.99
N ARG A 42 -15.37 6.64 -8.61
CA ARG A 42 -16.73 7.09 -8.33
C ARG A 42 -17.11 6.94 -6.86
N MET A 43 -16.75 5.82 -6.23
CA MET A 43 -17.04 5.58 -4.81
C MET A 43 -16.34 6.61 -3.92
N ILE A 44 -15.04 6.83 -4.13
CA ILE A 44 -14.26 7.78 -3.33
C ILE A 44 -14.76 9.23 -3.51
N LEU A 45 -14.99 9.65 -4.77
CA LEU A 45 -15.49 10.99 -5.07
C LEU A 45 -16.88 11.26 -4.48
N ASN A 46 -17.71 10.22 -4.35
CA ASN A 46 -19.04 10.31 -3.75
C ASN A 46 -19.05 10.00 -2.24
N ASN A 47 -17.89 9.88 -1.58
CA ASN A 47 -17.77 9.51 -0.16
C ASN A 47 -18.40 8.14 0.21
N GLN A 48 -18.52 7.22 -0.74
CA GLN A 48 -19.06 5.88 -0.59
C GLN A 48 -17.98 4.91 -0.09
N PHE A 49 -17.52 5.12 1.14
CA PHE A 49 -16.36 4.40 1.69
C PHE A 49 -16.67 2.94 2.05
N ASP A 50 -17.91 2.61 2.40
CA ASP A 50 -18.31 1.24 2.72
C ASP A 50 -18.24 0.35 1.46
N GLU A 51 -18.69 0.87 0.33
CA GLU A 51 -18.58 0.21 -0.96
C GLU A 51 -17.12 0.11 -1.43
N ALA A 52 -16.30 1.13 -1.14
CA ALA A 52 -14.86 1.10 -1.41
C ALA A 52 -14.14 0.02 -0.58
N LEU A 53 -14.51 -0.15 0.70
CA LEU A 53 -13.99 -1.24 1.55
C LEU A 53 -14.39 -2.62 1.00
N ALA A 54 -15.59 -2.76 0.44
CA ALA A 54 -16.00 -4.00 -0.20
C ALA A 54 -15.11 -4.36 -1.40
N VAL A 55 -14.63 -3.38 -2.17
CA VAL A 55 -13.65 -3.62 -3.25
C VAL A 55 -12.33 -4.17 -2.68
N ALA A 56 -11.82 -3.58 -1.61
CA ALA A 56 -10.60 -4.07 -0.95
C ALA A 56 -10.78 -5.50 -0.42
N ARG A 57 -11.88 -5.76 0.32
CA ARG A 57 -12.22 -7.09 0.86
C ARG A 57 -12.31 -8.16 -0.23
N GLN A 58 -13.02 -7.87 -1.31
CA GLN A 58 -13.21 -8.81 -2.42
C GLN A 58 -11.87 -9.22 -3.06
N GLN A 59 -10.88 -8.32 -3.11
CA GLN A 59 -9.55 -8.66 -3.63
C GLN A 59 -8.82 -9.63 -2.70
N VAL A 60 -8.87 -9.40 -1.39
CA VAL A 60 -8.27 -10.31 -0.39
C VAL A 60 -8.95 -11.68 -0.43
N GLU A 61 -10.28 -11.72 -0.50
CA GLU A 61 -11.06 -12.96 -0.63
C GLU A 61 -10.73 -13.73 -1.92
N ASN A 62 -10.41 -13.02 -3.00
CA ASN A 62 -10.01 -13.60 -4.28
C ASN A 62 -8.51 -13.92 -4.38
N GLY A 63 -7.78 -13.91 -3.25
CA GLY A 63 -6.40 -14.39 -3.18
C GLY A 63 -5.32 -13.32 -3.35
N ALA A 64 -5.66 -12.03 -3.32
CA ALA A 64 -4.64 -10.98 -3.20
C ALA A 64 -3.92 -11.12 -1.85
N GLN A 65 -2.59 -11.18 -1.90
CA GLN A 65 -1.73 -11.34 -0.71
C GLN A 65 -1.32 -10.00 -0.09
N MET A 66 -1.58 -8.91 -0.81
CA MET A 66 -1.47 -7.52 -0.37
C MET A 66 -2.37 -6.66 -1.26
N ILE A 67 -2.71 -5.46 -0.81
CA ILE A 67 -3.58 -4.53 -1.55
C ILE A 67 -2.84 -3.23 -1.82
N ASP A 68 -2.91 -2.75 -3.06
CA ASP A 68 -2.43 -1.45 -3.50
C ASP A 68 -3.50 -0.37 -3.30
N ILE A 69 -3.15 0.74 -2.67
CA ILE A 69 -4.08 1.82 -2.36
C ILE A 69 -3.55 3.10 -3.01
N ASN A 70 -4.31 3.64 -3.98
CA ASN A 70 -3.99 4.89 -4.65
C ASN A 70 -5.16 5.86 -4.56
N MET A 71 -4.89 7.04 -4.00
CA MET A 71 -5.85 8.15 -3.80
C MET A 71 -5.46 9.41 -4.57
N ASP A 72 -4.57 9.29 -5.56
CA ASP A 72 -4.18 10.40 -6.43
C ASP A 72 -5.31 10.74 -7.39
N GLU A 73 -5.82 11.96 -7.28
CA GLU A 73 -6.83 12.56 -8.15
C GLU A 73 -6.77 14.08 -7.98
N ALA A 74 -6.99 14.84 -9.06
CA ALA A 74 -6.90 16.30 -9.04
C ALA A 74 -8.02 16.95 -8.20
N MET A 75 -9.19 16.30 -8.13
CA MET A 75 -10.35 16.78 -7.39
C MET A 75 -10.39 16.36 -5.92
N LEU A 76 -9.42 15.56 -5.45
CA LEU A 76 -9.35 15.05 -4.09
C LEU A 76 -8.24 15.71 -3.28
N ASP A 77 -8.50 15.90 -2.00
CA ASP A 77 -7.43 15.95 -1.01
C ASP A 77 -6.87 14.52 -0.84
N SER A 78 -5.86 14.18 -1.64
CA SER A 78 -5.27 12.84 -1.67
C SER A 78 -4.68 12.43 -0.32
N GLU A 79 -4.15 13.37 0.46
CA GLU A 79 -3.57 13.07 1.77
C GLU A 79 -4.66 12.68 2.77
N ALA A 80 -5.71 13.51 2.86
CA ALA A 80 -6.85 13.22 3.73
C ALA A 80 -7.60 11.94 3.29
N ALA A 81 -7.75 11.71 1.99
CA ALA A 81 -8.39 10.50 1.45
C ALA A 81 -7.59 9.24 1.78
N MET A 82 -6.26 9.28 1.61
CA MET A 82 -5.36 8.18 1.96
C MET A 82 -5.46 7.84 3.45
N VAL A 83 -5.30 8.84 4.33
CA VAL A 83 -5.40 8.66 5.78
C VAL A 83 -6.76 8.09 6.18
N ARG A 84 -7.85 8.67 5.65
CA ARG A 84 -9.21 8.21 5.95
C ARG A 84 -9.41 6.76 5.55
N PHE A 85 -9.03 6.37 4.33
CA PHE A 85 -9.27 5.02 3.84
C PHE A 85 -8.40 3.99 4.56
N LEU A 86 -7.13 4.30 4.85
CA LEU A 86 -6.27 3.41 5.61
C LEU A 86 -6.78 3.19 7.05
N ASN A 87 -7.32 4.22 7.70
CA ASN A 87 -7.93 4.08 9.02
C ASN A 87 -9.20 3.21 8.99
N LEU A 88 -10.01 3.32 7.92
CA LEU A 88 -11.17 2.45 7.73
C LEU A 88 -10.77 0.99 7.44
N ILE A 89 -9.73 0.78 6.63
CA ILE A 89 -9.17 -0.56 6.41
C ILE A 89 -8.71 -1.17 7.74
N ALA A 90 -8.07 -0.39 8.61
CA ALA A 90 -7.61 -0.85 9.91
C ALA A 90 -8.75 -1.32 10.85
N SER A 91 -9.99 -0.82 10.64
CA SER A 91 -11.18 -1.29 11.38
C SER A 91 -11.81 -2.57 10.80
N GLU A 92 -11.32 -3.09 9.68
CA GLU A 92 -11.86 -4.25 8.97
C GLU A 92 -10.84 -5.41 8.98
N PRO A 93 -10.92 -6.35 9.96
CA PRO A 93 -9.91 -7.40 10.15
C PRO A 93 -9.62 -8.25 8.90
N ASP A 94 -10.66 -8.55 8.11
CA ASP A 94 -10.55 -9.35 6.89
C ASP A 94 -9.67 -8.70 5.82
N ILE A 95 -9.59 -7.37 5.83
CA ILE A 95 -8.74 -6.57 4.95
C ILE A 95 -7.40 -6.30 5.64
N ALA A 96 -7.43 -5.85 6.89
CA ALA A 96 -6.25 -5.46 7.65
C ALA A 96 -5.25 -6.59 7.88
N ARG A 97 -5.65 -7.87 7.73
CA ARG A 97 -4.74 -9.01 7.85
C ARG A 97 -3.61 -9.02 6.83
N VAL A 98 -3.81 -8.50 5.62
CA VAL A 98 -2.77 -8.46 4.57
C VAL A 98 -2.00 -7.13 4.57
N PRO A 99 -0.73 -7.11 4.11
CA PRO A 99 0.03 -5.86 3.96
C PRO A 99 -0.62 -4.91 2.95
N ILE A 100 -0.35 -3.62 3.14
CA ILE A 100 -0.79 -2.55 2.25
C ILE A 100 0.41 -1.99 1.48
N MET A 101 0.22 -1.80 0.17
CA MET A 101 1.09 -1.00 -0.68
C MET A 101 0.48 0.40 -0.82
N ILE A 102 1.21 1.40 -0.35
CA ILE A 102 0.79 2.81 -0.39
C ILE A 102 1.25 3.39 -1.72
N ASP A 103 0.32 3.66 -2.62
CA ASP A 103 0.59 4.14 -3.97
C ASP A 103 0.24 5.62 -4.14
N SER A 104 1.26 6.42 -4.43
CA SER A 104 1.09 7.82 -4.81
C SER A 104 2.34 8.37 -5.49
N SER A 105 2.11 9.32 -6.40
CA SER A 105 3.14 10.15 -6.98
C SER A 105 3.65 11.26 -6.05
N LYS A 106 2.96 11.51 -4.93
CA LYS A 106 3.24 12.59 -3.97
C LYS A 106 3.83 12.01 -2.68
N TRP A 107 5.06 12.39 -2.35
CA TRP A 107 5.72 11.95 -1.10
C TRP A 107 4.90 12.26 0.16
N THR A 108 4.20 13.40 0.21
CA THR A 108 3.39 13.78 1.37
C THR A 108 2.26 12.79 1.62
N VAL A 109 1.62 12.26 0.57
CA VAL A 109 0.56 11.25 0.65
C VAL A 109 1.13 9.91 1.13
N ILE A 110 2.28 9.50 0.58
CA ILE A 110 3.01 8.30 1.03
C ILE A 110 3.31 8.41 2.53
N GLU A 111 3.91 9.52 2.96
CA GLU A 111 4.32 9.72 4.35
C GLU A 111 3.13 9.81 5.31
N ALA A 112 2.01 10.42 4.89
CA ALA A 112 0.78 10.42 5.66
C ALA A 112 0.24 8.99 5.85
N GLY A 113 0.26 8.17 4.80
CA GLY A 113 -0.11 6.76 4.90
C GLY A 113 0.82 5.97 5.83
N LEU A 114 2.14 6.16 5.72
CA LEU A 114 3.14 5.49 6.57
C LEU A 114 2.94 5.80 8.06
N LYS A 115 2.45 7.01 8.41
CA LYS A 115 2.16 7.39 9.80
C LYS A 115 0.94 6.69 10.40
N CYS A 116 0.05 6.13 9.56
CA CYS A 116 -1.22 5.56 10.01
C CYS A 116 -1.25 4.02 9.98
N ILE A 117 -0.30 3.37 9.30
CA ILE A 117 -0.28 1.91 9.19
C ILE A 117 0.47 1.28 10.38
N GLN A 118 -0.16 0.31 11.03
CA GLN A 118 0.44 -0.46 12.13
C GLN A 118 1.41 -1.55 11.64
N GLY A 119 1.06 -2.25 10.56
CA GLY A 119 1.85 -3.34 10.00
C GLY A 119 3.13 -2.85 9.30
N LYS A 120 3.78 -3.73 8.53
CA LYS A 120 4.92 -3.36 7.68
C LYS A 120 4.44 -3.20 6.22
N PRO A 121 4.21 -1.97 5.74
CA PRO A 121 3.71 -1.70 4.40
C PRO A 121 4.82 -1.71 3.34
N ILE A 122 4.40 -1.50 2.10
CA ILE A 122 5.26 -1.21 0.96
C ILE A 122 4.97 0.23 0.50
N VAL A 123 6.01 0.99 0.18
CA VAL A 123 5.89 2.26 -0.53
C VAL A 123 5.94 2.03 -2.04
N ASN A 124 4.97 2.59 -2.76
CA ASN A 124 4.91 2.61 -4.22
C ASN A 124 4.77 4.08 -4.67
N SER A 125 5.83 4.77 -5.07
CA SER A 125 7.22 4.33 -5.17
C SER A 125 8.15 5.53 -4.91
N ILE A 126 9.47 5.26 -4.87
CA ILE A 126 10.48 6.32 -4.95
C ILE A 126 11.33 6.11 -6.20
N SER A 127 11.94 7.18 -6.73
CA SER A 127 12.78 7.08 -7.92
C SER A 127 13.88 8.14 -7.94
N LEU A 128 14.82 8.00 -8.88
CA LEU A 128 15.86 8.99 -9.14
C LEU A 128 15.38 10.17 -10.01
N LYS A 129 14.07 10.27 -10.32
CA LYS A 129 13.50 11.31 -11.19
C LYS A 129 13.85 12.73 -10.72
N GLU A 130 13.87 12.94 -9.42
CA GLU A 130 14.16 14.24 -8.78
C GLU A 130 15.61 14.32 -8.26
N GLY A 131 16.47 13.38 -8.67
CA GLY A 131 17.88 13.32 -8.30
C GLY A 131 18.20 12.43 -7.10
N GLU A 132 19.50 12.19 -6.89
CA GLU A 132 20.01 11.27 -5.87
C GLU A 132 19.75 11.75 -4.44
N GLU A 133 19.81 13.07 -4.20
CA GLU A 133 19.61 13.64 -2.87
C GLU A 133 18.19 13.36 -2.36
N GLN A 134 17.18 13.66 -3.18
CA GLN A 134 15.77 13.43 -2.87
C GLN A 134 15.47 11.93 -2.68
N PHE A 135 15.98 11.09 -3.59
CA PHE A 135 15.87 9.63 -3.46
C PHE A 135 16.46 9.13 -2.12
N ARG A 136 17.66 9.58 -1.74
CA ARG A 136 18.30 9.18 -0.47
C ARG A 136 17.52 9.69 0.74
N GLN A 137 16.96 10.90 0.69
CA GLN A 137 16.12 11.43 1.75
C GLN A 137 14.88 10.55 1.97
N GLN A 138 14.14 10.28 0.90
CA GLN A 138 12.95 9.44 0.94
C GLN A 138 13.30 8.02 1.40
N ALA A 139 14.32 7.38 0.82
CA ALA A 139 14.78 6.05 1.22
C ALA A 139 15.18 5.97 2.72
N LYS A 140 15.82 7.02 3.27
CA LYS A 140 16.12 7.10 4.71
C LYS A 140 14.85 7.15 5.55
N LEU A 141 13.84 7.91 5.12
CA LEU A 141 12.55 8.00 5.81
C LEU A 141 11.81 6.66 5.75
N ILE A 142 11.71 6.01 4.57
CA ILE A 142 11.12 4.68 4.42
C ILE A 142 11.78 3.68 5.38
N LYS A 143 13.12 3.68 5.44
CA LYS A 143 13.88 2.83 6.36
C LYS A 143 13.56 3.14 7.82
N ARG A 144 13.35 4.41 8.18
CA ARG A 144 12.97 4.84 9.54
C ARG A 144 11.56 4.39 9.91
N TYR A 145 10.61 4.47 8.99
CA TYR A 145 9.25 3.93 9.16
C TYR A 145 9.23 2.39 9.13
N GLY A 146 10.31 1.75 8.66
CA GLY A 146 10.42 0.30 8.62
C GLY A 146 9.66 -0.36 7.46
N ALA A 147 9.28 0.40 6.44
CA ALA A 147 8.55 -0.09 5.27
C ALA A 147 9.48 -0.73 4.22
N ALA A 148 8.91 -1.55 3.33
CA ALA A 148 9.54 -1.91 2.06
C ALA A 148 9.28 -0.80 1.02
N THR A 149 9.95 -0.86 -0.14
CA THR A 149 9.72 0.10 -1.23
C THR A 149 9.90 -0.52 -2.60
N VAL A 150 9.11 -0.03 -3.55
CA VAL A 150 9.34 -0.08 -4.99
C VAL A 150 10.23 1.07 -5.39
#